data_AF-A0A2S0M0Q1-F1
#
_entry.id   AF-A0A2S0M0Q1-F1
#
_cell.length_a   1.000
_cell.length_b   1.000
_cell.length_c   1.000
_cell.angle_alpha   90.00
_cell.angle_beta   90.00
_cell.angle_gamma   90.00
#
_symmetry.space_group_name_H-M   'P 1'
#
loop_
_entity.id
_entity.type
_entity.pdbx_description
1 polymer ?
#
loop_
_entity_poly.entity_id
_entity_poly.type
_entity_poly.pdbx_seq_one_letter_code
_entity_poly.pdbx_strand_id
1 'polypeptide(L)'
;MEDDDYFDLMDAAEAAEAVRGRHFTSWWDEVERLERAQKWREYEALLCEMRDATERGAQLAGYTVAPGPAMALAQLYESQGDLGRAIAELERFVGAVDRFRKHEPTGGDTGHRRALDTLRRWRSPTSD
;
A
#
# COMPACT_ATOMS: atom_id res chain seq x y z
N MET A 1 12.25 -0.23 26.08
CA MET A 1 12.65 -1.04 24.94
C MET A 1 14.16 -1.03 25.01
N GLU A 2 14.76 -2.15 25.36
CA GLU A 2 16.21 -2.29 25.26
C GLU A 2 16.56 -2.23 23.76
N ASP A 3 17.73 -1.71 23.39
CA ASP A 3 18.07 -1.51 21.98
C ASP A 3 17.98 -2.82 21.17
N ASP A 4 18.21 -3.97 21.81
CA ASP A 4 18.07 -5.31 21.22
C ASP A 4 16.63 -5.65 20.83
N ASP A 5 15.63 -5.25 21.63
CA ASP A 5 14.19 -5.46 21.32
C ASP A 5 13.76 -4.69 20.07
N TYR A 6 14.39 -3.54 19.83
CA TYR A 6 14.09 -2.70 18.67
C TYR A 6 14.64 -3.31 17.38
N PHE A 7 15.87 -3.83 17.39
CA PHE A 7 16.45 -4.50 16.22
C PHE A 7 15.67 -5.75 15.84
N ASP A 8 15.31 -6.60 16.82
CA ASP A 8 14.50 -7.79 16.57
C ASP A 8 13.12 -7.45 15.97
N LEU A 9 12.50 -6.35 16.42
CA LEU A 9 11.23 -5.88 15.87
C LEU A 9 11.38 -5.41 14.41
N MET A 10 12.47 -4.72 14.08
CA MET A 10 12.74 -4.24 12.73
C MET A 10 13.03 -5.38 11.76
N ASP A 11 13.80 -6.38 12.19
CA ASP A 11 14.06 -7.59 11.39
C ASP A 11 12.76 -8.38 11.14
N ALA A 12 11.91 -8.50 12.16
CA ALA A 12 10.60 -9.14 12.02
C ALA A 12 9.68 -8.37 11.06
N ALA A 13 9.72 -7.03 11.10
CA ALA A 13 8.97 -6.18 10.18
C ALA A 13 9.47 -6.33 8.74
N GLU A 14 10.78 -6.31 8.50
CA GLU A 14 11.37 -6.54 7.18
C GLU A 14 11.00 -7.92 6.62
N ALA A 15 11.07 -8.96 7.46
CA ALA A 15 10.65 -10.30 7.08
C ALA A 15 9.16 -10.37 6.72
N ALA A 16 8.31 -9.59 7.41
CA ALA A 16 6.87 -9.53 7.14
C ALA A 16 6.52 -8.80 5.82
N GLU A 17 7.41 -7.92 5.37
CA GLU A 17 7.35 -7.22 4.08
C GLU A 17 7.82 -8.08 2.89
N ALA A 18 8.17 -9.35 3.13
CA ALA A 18 8.49 -10.29 2.06
C ALA A 18 7.23 -10.75 1.29
N VAL A 19 7.34 -10.70 -0.03
CA VAL A 19 6.43 -11.29 -1.01
C VAL A 19 7.19 -12.37 -1.76
N ARG A 20 6.71 -13.62 -1.69
CA ARG A 20 7.31 -14.78 -2.37
C ARG A 20 8.83 -14.90 -2.15
N GLY A 21 9.27 -14.63 -0.93
CA GLY A 21 10.67 -14.74 -0.51
C GLY A 21 11.57 -13.55 -0.88
N ARG A 22 11.02 -12.42 -1.35
CA ARG A 22 11.75 -11.18 -1.65
C ARG A 22 11.04 -9.99 -1.04
N HIS A 23 11.77 -8.95 -0.66
CA HIS A 23 11.16 -7.70 -0.19
C HIS A 23 10.19 -7.12 -1.23
N PHE A 24 9.05 -6.57 -0.80
CA PHE A 24 7.99 -6.14 -1.73
C PHE A 24 8.48 -5.16 -2.81
N THR A 25 9.43 -4.27 -2.48
CA THR A 25 9.97 -3.29 -3.45
C THR A 25 10.70 -3.92 -4.62
N SER A 26 11.23 -5.14 -4.48
CA SER A 26 11.89 -5.87 -5.57
C SER A 26 10.92 -6.38 -6.64
N TRP A 27 9.61 -6.26 -6.43
CA TRP A 27 8.58 -6.73 -7.36
C TRP A 27 8.08 -5.65 -8.32
N TRP A 28 8.51 -4.39 -8.19
CA TRP A 28 8.03 -3.31 -9.07
C TRP A 28 8.35 -3.56 -10.55
N ASP A 29 9.53 -4.08 -10.88
CA ASP A 29 9.87 -4.46 -12.27
C ASP A 29 8.90 -5.51 -12.84
N GLU A 30 8.45 -6.44 -11.99
CA GLU A 30 7.49 -7.48 -12.37
C GLU A 30 6.08 -6.90 -12.51
N VAL A 31 5.68 -5.99 -11.62
CA VAL A 31 4.41 -5.24 -11.73
C VAL A 31 4.36 -4.51 -13.08
N GLU A 32 5.41 -3.76 -13.43
CA GLU A 32 5.50 -3.07 -14.73
C GLU A 32 5.46 -4.06 -15.90
N ARG A 33 6.15 -5.20 -15.78
CA ARG A 33 6.16 -6.24 -16.82
C ARG A 33 4.75 -6.81 -17.03
N LEU A 34 4.01 -7.06 -15.96
CA LEU A 34 2.65 -7.60 -16.01
C LEU A 34 1.66 -6.58 -16.60
N GLU A 35 1.79 -5.30 -16.23
CA GLU A 35 1.01 -4.20 -16.81
C GLU A 35 1.23 -4.09 -18.32
N ARG A 36 2.50 -4.03 -18.77
CA ARG A 36 2.84 -3.96 -20.20
C ARG A 36 2.35 -5.19 -20.98
N ALA A 37 2.31 -6.35 -20.33
CA ALA A 37 1.78 -7.58 -20.91
C ALA A 37 0.26 -7.72 -20.78
N GLN A 38 -0.43 -6.71 -20.20
CA GLN A 38 -1.88 -6.70 -19.94
C GLN A 38 -2.37 -7.94 -19.18
N LYS A 39 -1.51 -8.51 -18.32
CA LYS A 39 -1.83 -9.64 -17.45
C LYS A 39 -2.51 -9.16 -16.18
N TRP A 40 -3.71 -8.60 -16.33
CA TRP A 40 -4.39 -7.84 -15.27
C TRP A 40 -4.66 -8.65 -14.01
N ARG A 41 -4.97 -9.94 -14.16
CA ARG A 41 -5.24 -10.81 -13.01
C ARG A 41 -3.98 -11.04 -12.17
N GLU A 42 -2.85 -11.33 -12.82
CA GLU A 42 -1.57 -11.51 -12.14
C GLU A 42 -1.03 -10.19 -11.58
N TYR A 43 -1.23 -9.09 -12.30
CA TYR A 43 -0.90 -7.73 -11.86
C TYR A 43 -1.63 -7.38 -10.56
N GLU A 44 -2.95 -7.56 -10.53
CA GLU A 44 -3.78 -7.32 -9.35
C GLU A 44 -3.39 -8.22 -8.17
N ALA A 45 -3.16 -9.51 -8.44
CA ALA A 45 -2.75 -10.46 -7.41
C ALA A 45 -1.41 -10.07 -6.77
N LEU A 46 -0.41 -9.68 -7.58
CA LEU A 46 0.89 -9.27 -7.08
C LEU A 46 0.79 -7.98 -6.25
N LEU A 47 0.02 -6.99 -6.69
CA LEU A 47 -0.19 -5.78 -5.91
C LEU A 47 -0.93 -6.03 -4.60
N CYS A 48 -1.91 -6.94 -4.57
CA CYS A 48 -2.55 -7.36 -3.32
C CYS A 48 -1.54 -7.96 -2.35
N GLU A 49 -0.66 -8.85 -2.82
CA GLU A 49 0.40 -9.44 -1.99
C GLU A 49 1.37 -8.37 -1.46
N MET A 50 1.77 -7.41 -2.30
CA MET A 50 2.63 -6.29 -1.90
C MET A 50 1.97 -5.39 -0.87
N ARG A 51 0.69 -5.02 -1.06
CA ARG A 51 -0.08 -4.25 -0.07
C ARG A 51 -0.10 -4.98 1.28
N ASP A 52 -0.50 -6.25 1.28
CA ASP A 52 -0.62 -7.03 2.51
C ASP A 52 0.73 -7.16 3.24
N ALA A 53 1.83 -7.28 2.49
CA ALA A 53 3.18 -7.29 3.06
C ALA A 53 3.53 -5.97 3.76
N THR A 54 3.29 -4.84 3.10
CA THR A 54 3.56 -3.50 3.67
C THR A 54 2.69 -3.19 4.89
N GLU A 55 1.44 -3.65 4.90
CA GLU A 55 0.56 -3.50 6.07
C GLU A 55 1.07 -4.33 7.26
N ARG A 56 1.54 -5.56 7.02
CA ARG A 56 2.12 -6.42 8.08
C ARG A 56 3.40 -5.82 8.66
N GLY A 57 4.31 -5.31 7.81
CA GLY A 57 5.51 -4.63 8.26
C GLY A 57 5.20 -3.42 9.14
N ALA A 58 4.31 -2.54 8.66
CA ALA A 58 3.85 -1.37 9.40
C ALA A 58 3.17 -1.73 10.72
N GLN A 59 2.37 -2.80 10.75
CA GLN A 59 1.72 -3.27 11.97
C GLN A 59 2.74 -3.66 13.06
N LEU A 60 3.86 -4.27 12.68
CA LEU A 60 4.91 -4.70 13.61
C LEU A 60 5.75 -3.51 14.09
N ALA A 61 6.39 -2.80 13.16
CA ALA A 61 7.35 -1.76 13.48
C ALA A 61 6.72 -0.40 13.82
N GLY A 62 5.45 -0.19 13.48
CA GLY A 62 4.75 1.07 13.74
C GLY A 62 5.17 2.24 12.84
N TYR A 63 5.78 1.96 11.68
CA TYR A 63 6.03 2.96 10.64
C TYR A 63 4.82 3.12 9.71
N THR A 64 4.94 4.00 8.71
CA THR A 64 3.86 4.23 7.73
C THR A 64 3.75 3.10 6.71
N VAL A 65 2.54 2.77 6.27
CA VAL A 65 2.33 1.81 5.18
C VAL A 65 2.82 2.42 3.87
N ALA A 66 3.56 1.67 3.07
CA ALA A 66 4.01 2.13 1.76
C ALA A 66 2.80 2.35 0.82
N PRO A 67 2.64 3.55 0.21
CA PRO A 67 1.44 3.87 -0.55
C PRO A 67 1.36 3.19 -1.91
N GLY A 68 2.51 2.79 -2.48
CA GLY A 68 2.62 2.35 -3.87
C GLY A 68 1.60 1.27 -4.27
N PRO A 69 1.55 0.12 -3.57
CA PRO A 69 0.66 -0.99 -3.94
C PRO A 69 -0.83 -0.61 -3.91
N ALA A 70 -1.29 0.03 -2.84
CA ALA A 70 -2.68 0.43 -2.68
C ALA A 70 -3.09 1.49 -3.72
N MET A 71 -2.21 2.46 -4.01
CA MET A 71 -2.46 3.47 -5.03
C MET A 71 -2.55 2.85 -6.44
N ALA A 72 -1.71 1.86 -6.76
CA ALA A 72 -1.76 1.16 -8.03
C ALA A 72 -3.01 0.28 -8.17
N LEU A 73 -3.44 -0.39 -7.09
CA LEU A 73 -4.71 -1.14 -7.06
C LEU A 73 -5.91 -0.22 -7.26
N ALA A 74 -5.93 0.92 -6.58
CA ALA A 74 -7.03 1.88 -6.72
C ALA A 74 -7.14 2.42 -8.15
N GLN A 75 -6.01 2.74 -8.79
CA GLN A 75 -5.98 3.15 -10.21
C GLN A 75 -6.44 2.02 -11.14
N LEU A 76 -6.05 0.78 -10.89
CA LEU A 76 -6.53 -0.37 -11.66
C LEU A 76 -8.05 -0.48 -11.58
N TYR A 77 -8.63 -0.44 -10.38
CA TYR A 77 -10.07 -0.56 -10.19
C TYR A 77 -10.83 0.62 -10.83
N GLU A 78 -10.33 1.85 -10.70
CA GLU A 78 -10.87 3.02 -11.39
C GLU A 78 -10.85 2.82 -12.91
N SER A 79 -9.73 2.34 -13.48
CA SER A 79 -9.59 2.08 -14.93
C SER A 79 -10.55 0.99 -15.45
N GLN A 80 -11.00 0.09 -14.57
CA GLN A 80 -12.00 -0.94 -14.87
C GLN A 80 -13.44 -0.43 -14.72
N GLY A 81 -13.62 0.84 -14.33
CA GLY A 81 -14.93 1.43 -14.03
C GLY A 81 -15.50 1.03 -12.67
N ASP A 82 -14.72 0.32 -11.83
CA ASP A 82 -15.12 -0.10 -10.50
C ASP A 82 -14.64 0.91 -9.43
N LEU A 83 -15.30 2.06 -9.43
CA LEU A 83 -15.00 3.12 -8.47
C LEU A 83 -15.25 2.69 -7.03
N GLY A 84 -16.17 1.73 -6.80
CA GLY A 84 -16.45 1.18 -5.48
C GLY A 84 -15.24 0.45 -4.90
N ARG A 85 -14.61 -0.44 -5.68
CA ARG A 85 -13.36 -1.11 -5.27
C ARG A 85 -12.20 -0.14 -5.13
N ALA A 86 -12.10 0.85 -6.02
CA ALA A 86 -11.05 1.87 -5.94
C ALA A 86 -11.13 2.66 -4.62
N ILE A 87 -12.33 3.10 -4.24
CA ILE A 87 -12.59 3.79 -2.97
C ILE A 87 -12.27 2.87 -1.78
N ALA A 88 -12.77 1.63 -1.79
CA ALA A 88 -12.54 0.68 -0.70
C ALA A 88 -11.04 0.40 -0.48
N GLU A 89 -10.26 0.33 -1.55
CA GLU A 89 -8.81 0.13 -1.48
C GLU A 89 -8.10 1.32 -0.82
N LEU A 90 -8.42 2.56 -1.22
CA LEU A 90 -7.82 3.74 -0.60
C LEU A 90 -8.28 3.93 0.85
N GLU A 91 -9.54 3.61 1.17
CA GLU A 91 -10.05 3.64 2.55
C GLU A 91 -9.29 2.65 3.44
N ARG A 92 -9.03 1.44 2.94
CA ARG A 92 -8.23 0.44 3.64
C ARG A 92 -6.83 0.97 3.92
N PHE A 93 -6.17 1.52 2.91
CA PHE A 93 -4.83 2.08 3.05
C PHE A 93 -4.79 3.21 4.09
N VAL A 94 -5.71 4.18 3.99
CA VAL A 94 -5.83 5.28 4.97
C VAL A 94 -6.03 4.73 6.37
N GLY A 95 -6.96 3.78 6.55
CA GLY A 95 -7.21 3.15 7.84
C GLY A 95 -6.00 2.38 8.40
N ALA A 96 -5.22 1.74 7.54
CA ALA A 96 -3.99 1.06 7.94
C ALA A 96 -2.90 2.04 8.39
N VAL A 97 -2.69 3.13 7.62
CA VAL A 97 -1.76 4.21 8.01
C VAL A 97 -2.16 4.82 9.34
N ASP A 98 -3.43 5.20 9.52
CA ASP A 98 -3.92 5.80 10.75
C ASP A 98 -3.81 4.86 11.96
N ARG A 99 -3.94 3.56 11.74
CA ARG A 99 -3.89 2.56 12.81
C ARG A 99 -2.47 2.18 13.23
N PHE A 100 -1.58 1.99 12.27
CA PHE A 100 -0.27 1.37 12.53
C PHE A 100 0.82 2.41 12.77
N ARG A 101 0.72 3.57 12.14
CA ARG A 101 1.74 4.61 12.25
C ARG A 101 1.81 5.18 13.67
N LYS A 102 2.91 4.90 14.36
CA LYS A 102 3.28 5.49 15.65
C LYS A 102 4.27 6.65 15.49
N HIS A 103 5.04 6.64 14.40
CA HIS A 103 6.07 7.64 14.11
C HIS A 103 5.80 8.35 12.78
N GLU A 104 6.10 9.64 12.71
CA GLU A 104 5.98 10.41 11.47
C GLU A 104 7.07 9.98 10.47
N PRO A 105 6.72 9.68 9.19
CA PRO A 105 7.70 9.26 8.21
C PRO A 105 8.66 10.39 7.86
N THR A 106 9.95 10.04 7.71
CA THR A 106 10.97 10.98 7.23
C THR A 106 10.62 11.44 5.81
N GLY A 107 10.47 12.75 5.61
CA GLY A 107 10.03 13.32 4.32
C GLY A 107 8.53 13.59 4.22
N GLY A 108 7.76 13.31 5.26
CA GLY A 108 6.33 13.63 5.36
C GLY A 108 5.42 12.61 4.69
N ASP A 109 4.14 12.67 5.03
CA ASP A 109 3.15 11.66 4.63
C ASP A 109 2.42 12.00 3.32
N THR A 110 3.22 12.09 2.25
CA THR A 110 2.72 12.46 0.91
C THR A 110 1.76 11.42 0.33
N GLY A 111 2.00 10.14 0.60
CA GLY A 111 1.16 9.03 0.18
C GLY A 111 -0.25 9.08 0.78
N HIS A 112 -0.34 9.20 2.10
CA HIS A 112 -1.62 9.32 2.79
C HIS A 112 -2.40 10.57 2.39
N ARG A 113 -1.73 11.73 2.29
CA ARG A 113 -2.38 12.96 1.83
C ARG A 113 -2.97 12.79 0.44
N ARG A 114 -2.21 12.20 -0.49
CA ARG A 114 -2.68 11.91 -1.85
C ARG A 114 -3.88 10.96 -1.86
N ALA A 115 -3.89 9.94 -0.99
CA ALA A 115 -5.02 9.03 -0.86
C ALA A 115 -6.28 9.75 -0.35
N LEU A 116 -6.16 10.57 0.69
CA LEU A 116 -7.27 11.38 1.23
C LEU A 116 -7.83 12.36 0.18
N ASP A 117 -6.96 13.05 -0.56
CA ASP A 117 -7.37 13.98 -1.61
C ASP A 117 -8.07 13.25 -2.77
N THR A 118 -7.62 12.03 -3.10
CA THR A 118 -8.25 11.19 -4.12
C THR A 118 -9.62 10.70 -3.67
N LEU A 119 -9.74 10.20 -2.44
CA LEU A 119 -11.03 9.82 -1.85
C LEU A 119 -12.03 10.99 -1.82
N ARG A 120 -11.58 12.20 -1.47
CA ARG A 120 -12.42 13.40 -1.51
C ARG A 120 -12.96 13.65 -2.91
N ARG A 121 -12.09 13.61 -3.92
CA ARG A 121 -12.48 13.81 -5.33
C ARG A 121 -13.47 12.76 -5.81
N TRP A 122 -13.23 11.49 -5.52
CA TRP A 122 -14.09 10.39 -5.96
C TRP A 122 -15.44 10.32 -5.24
N ARG A 123 -15.53 10.84 -4.01
CA ARG A 123 -16.80 10.88 -3.24
C ARG A 123 -17.62 12.13 -3.49
N SER A 124 -17.02 13.21 -4.00
CA SER A 124 -17.78 14.39 -4.38
C SER A 124 -18.68 14.04 -5.57
N PRO A 125 -20.01 14.20 -5.46
CA PRO A 125 -20.87 14.05 -6.63
C PRO A 125 -20.42 15.08 -7.66
N THR A 126 -20.10 14.62 -8.86
CA THR A 126 -19.98 15.50 -10.02
C THR A 126 -21.37 16.14 -10.18
N SER A 127 -21.50 17.41 -9.83
CA SER A 127 -22.69 18.19 -10.18
C SER A 127 -22.68 18.36 -11.70
N ASP A 128 -23.30 17.43 -12.41
CA ASP A 128 -23.79 17.60 -13.78
C ASP A 128 -25.27 17.97 -13.75
#